data_AF-A0A416EDE2-F1
#
_entry.id   AF-A0A416EDE2-F1
#
_cell.length_a   1.000
_cell.length_b   1.000
_cell.length_c   1.000
_cell.angle_alpha   90.00
_cell.angle_beta   90.00
_cell.angle_gamma   90.00
#
_symmetry.space_group_name_H-M   'P 1'
#
loop_
_entity.id
_entity.type
_entity.pdbx_description
1 polymer ?
#
loop_
_entity_poly.entity_id
_entity_poly.type
_entity_poly.pdbx_seq_one_letter_code
_entity_poly.pdbx_strand_id
1 'polypeptide(L)'
;MKYIMPEYYGEFRCLDKNCPDSCCKGWQISIDAETLKKYSNLEGPFANRLKNSVDWENGCFCQYQGSCVMLNEQGLCDIYTEAGPSMLCGTCRDYPRHREEYEGVVELSLSLSCAEAARIILEHTGPLFQRSRALRPQSGVSGARAYTGQGISYGRSAGLSGWR
;
A
#
# COMPACT_ATOMS: atom_id res chain seq x y z
N MET A 1 -18.98 -17.09 0.92
CA MET A 1 -17.95 -16.13 1.37
C MET A 1 -18.61 -15.10 2.29
N LYS A 2 -18.11 -14.97 3.53
CA LYS A 2 -18.56 -13.99 4.53
C LYS A 2 -17.60 -12.80 4.52
N TYR A 3 -18.10 -11.57 4.69
CA TYR A 3 -17.26 -10.38 4.77
C TYR A 3 -17.36 -9.73 6.14
N ILE A 4 -16.23 -9.32 6.69
CA ILE A 4 -16.11 -8.62 7.97
C ILE A 4 -15.31 -7.35 7.73
N MET A 5 -15.84 -6.22 8.18
CA MET A 5 -15.17 -4.93 8.06
C MET A 5 -15.63 -3.99 9.18
N PRO A 6 -14.78 -3.05 9.60
CA PRO A 6 -15.19 -1.96 10.46
C PRO A 6 -16.19 -1.03 9.77
N GLU A 7 -17.08 -0.41 10.54
CA GLU A 7 -18.08 0.52 10.01
C GLU A 7 -17.43 1.69 9.26
N TYR A 8 -16.32 2.20 9.80
CA TYR A 8 -15.56 3.30 9.23
C TYR A 8 -14.77 2.94 7.96
N TYR A 9 -14.69 1.66 7.56
CA TYR A 9 -13.85 1.26 6.42
C TYR A 9 -14.23 2.01 5.13
N GLY A 10 -15.53 2.26 4.92
CA GLY A 10 -16.05 2.96 3.75
C GLY A 10 -15.75 4.47 3.75
N GLU A 11 -15.34 5.05 4.88
CA GLU A 11 -15.11 6.49 5.02
C GLU A 11 -13.76 6.92 4.44
N PHE A 12 -12.80 6.00 4.37
CA PHE A 12 -11.44 6.35 3.94
C PHE A 12 -11.39 6.88 2.51
N ARG A 13 -10.82 8.07 2.37
CA ARG A 13 -10.43 8.69 1.11
C ARG A 13 -9.03 9.26 1.25
N CYS A 14 -8.17 9.03 0.26
CA CYS A 14 -6.83 9.62 0.25
C CYS A 14 -6.94 11.15 0.24
N LEU A 15 -6.13 11.81 1.09
CA LEU A 15 -6.06 13.28 1.17
C LEU A 15 -5.20 13.90 0.05
N ASP A 16 -4.56 13.07 -0.78
CA ASP A 16 -3.69 13.48 -1.87
C ASP A 16 -2.63 14.48 -1.33
N LYS A 17 -2.41 15.60 -2.02
CA LYS A 17 -1.52 16.68 -1.61
C LYS A 17 -1.78 17.31 -0.24
N ASN A 18 -2.95 17.09 0.36
CA ASN A 18 -3.28 17.60 1.69
C ASN A 18 -2.88 16.63 2.80
N CYS A 19 -2.31 15.46 2.47
CA CYS A 19 -1.88 14.50 3.47
C CYS A 19 -0.71 15.07 4.29
N PRO A 20 -0.78 15.06 5.64
CA PRO A 20 0.29 15.61 6.49
C PRO A 20 1.56 14.73 6.51
N ASP A 21 1.49 13.53 5.92
CA ASP A 21 2.59 12.58 5.80
C ASP A 21 2.55 11.87 4.43
N SER A 22 3.56 11.06 4.12
CA SER A 22 3.69 10.35 2.85
C SER A 22 3.74 8.84 3.03
N CYS A 23 2.91 8.12 2.28
CA CYS A 23 2.90 6.66 2.26
C CYS A 23 4.17 6.03 1.64
N CYS A 24 5.01 6.83 1.00
CA CYS A 24 6.19 6.36 0.26
C CYS A 24 7.47 6.28 1.11
N LYS A 25 7.36 6.09 2.44
CA LYS A 25 8.48 6.11 3.38
C LYS A 25 8.44 4.91 4.34
N GLY A 26 9.61 4.30 4.60
CA GLY A 26 9.79 3.34 5.69
C GLY A 26 9.40 1.89 5.37
N TRP A 27 9.08 1.55 4.13
CA TRP A 27 8.75 0.18 3.71
C TRP A 27 8.96 -0.04 2.22
N GLN A 28 9.23 -1.29 1.85
CA GLN A 28 9.44 -1.70 0.47
C GLN A 28 8.11 -1.88 -0.26
N ILE A 29 7.94 -1.18 -1.38
CA ILE A 29 6.73 -1.24 -2.19
C ILE A 29 6.93 -2.27 -3.30
N SER A 30 6.21 -3.39 -3.21
CA SER A 30 6.13 -4.38 -4.29
C SER A 30 5.25 -3.88 -5.44
N ILE A 31 5.57 -4.30 -6.65
CA ILE A 31 4.83 -3.99 -7.88
C ILE A 31 4.23 -5.29 -8.38
N ASP A 32 2.92 -5.30 -8.62
CA ASP A 32 2.25 -6.47 -9.20
C ASP A 32 2.70 -6.72 -10.64
N ALA A 33 2.59 -7.98 -11.08
CA ALA A 33 3.07 -8.40 -12.39
C ALA A 33 2.36 -7.69 -13.56
N GLU A 34 1.08 -7.34 -13.41
CA GLU A 34 0.32 -6.60 -14.41
C GLU A 34 0.91 -5.19 -14.58
N THR A 35 1.21 -4.53 -13.47
CA THR A 35 1.80 -3.19 -13.46
C THR A 35 3.25 -3.19 -13.92
N LEU A 36 4.06 -4.21 -13.60
CA LEU A 36 5.40 -4.36 -14.18
C LEU A 36 5.34 -4.42 -15.71
N LYS A 37 4.43 -5.23 -16.27
CA LYS A 37 4.21 -5.29 -17.72
C LYS A 37 3.70 -3.95 -18.27
N LYS A 38 2.88 -3.23 -17.52
CA LYS A 38 2.42 -1.89 -17.90
C LYS A 38 3.59 -0.91 -17.99
N TYR A 39 4.48 -0.92 -16.99
CA TYR A 39 5.63 -0.02 -16.93
C TYR A 39 6.68 -0.34 -18.00
N SER A 40 6.89 -1.61 -18.34
CA SER A 40 7.87 -1.98 -19.36
C SER A 40 7.48 -1.44 -20.75
N ASN A 41 6.19 -1.41 -21.04
CA ASN A 41 5.62 -0.89 -22.30
C ASN A 41 5.31 0.62 -22.26
N LEU A 42 5.57 1.31 -21.15
CA LEU A 42 5.30 2.74 -21.06
C LEU A 42 6.31 3.52 -21.91
N GLU A 43 5.82 4.55 -22.61
CA GLU A 43 6.63 5.46 -23.42
C GLU A 43 6.42 6.92 -22.97
N GLY A 44 7.35 7.80 -23.36
CA GLY A 44 7.31 9.22 -23.06
C GLY A 44 8.33 9.66 -22.00
N PRO A 45 8.37 10.97 -21.68
CA PRO A 45 9.40 11.56 -20.82
C PRO A 45 9.49 10.93 -19.43
N PHE A 46 8.34 10.59 -18.85
CA PHE A 46 8.25 9.97 -17.53
C PHE A 46 8.67 8.49 -17.52
N ALA A 47 8.57 7.80 -18.68
CA ALA A 47 8.80 6.36 -18.75
C ALA A 47 10.23 5.98 -18.41
N ASN A 48 11.23 6.74 -18.88
CA ASN A 48 12.64 6.45 -18.60
C ASN A 48 12.93 6.54 -17.09
N ARG A 49 12.42 7.58 -16.44
CA ARG A 49 12.54 7.74 -14.99
C ARG A 49 11.87 6.58 -14.26
N LEU A 50 10.63 6.26 -14.60
CA LEU A 50 9.89 5.17 -13.98
C LEU A 50 10.60 3.82 -14.14
N LYS A 51 11.10 3.50 -15.34
CA LYS A 51 11.78 2.22 -15.60
C LYS A 51 13.09 2.08 -14.82
N ASN A 52 13.83 3.17 -14.64
CA ASN A 52 15.06 3.20 -13.83
C ASN A 52 14.78 3.17 -12.32
N SER A 53 13.54 3.46 -11.92
CA SER A 53 13.07 3.43 -10.54
C SER A 53 12.58 2.07 -10.08
N VAL A 54 12.57 1.06 -10.96
CA VAL A 54 12.07 -0.28 -10.69
C VAL A 54 13.23 -1.27 -10.62
N ASP A 55 13.27 -2.03 -9.53
CA ASP A 55 14.02 -3.28 -9.46
C ASP A 55 13.19 -4.36 -10.16
N TRP A 56 13.59 -4.69 -11.38
CA TRP A 56 12.88 -5.63 -12.25
C TRP A 56 13.06 -7.09 -11.84
N GLU A 57 14.12 -7.39 -11.09
CA GLU A 57 14.38 -8.75 -10.59
C GLU A 57 13.48 -9.06 -9.40
N ASN A 58 13.41 -8.13 -8.45
CA ASN A 58 12.60 -8.29 -7.24
C ASN A 58 11.15 -7.80 -7.40
N GLY A 59 10.84 -7.09 -8.48
CA GLY A 59 9.50 -6.57 -8.76
C GLY A 59 9.07 -5.52 -7.74
N CYS A 60 9.92 -4.56 -7.43
CA CYS A 60 9.66 -3.54 -6.43
C CYS A 60 10.25 -2.17 -6.84
N PHE A 61 9.82 -1.08 -6.21
CA PHE A 61 10.45 0.22 -6.45
C PHE A 61 11.79 0.33 -5.72
N CYS A 62 12.80 0.89 -6.38
CA CYS A 62 14.05 1.23 -5.72
C CYS A 62 13.81 2.19 -4.53
N GLN A 63 14.71 2.16 -3.55
CA GLN A 63 14.67 3.06 -2.41
C GLN A 63 15.93 3.91 -2.32
N TYR A 64 15.76 5.13 -1.81
CA TYR A 64 16.84 6.01 -1.39
C TYR A 64 16.59 6.44 0.06
N GLN A 65 17.54 6.15 0.95
CA GLN A 65 17.44 6.46 2.38
C GLN A 65 16.11 6.00 3.02
N GLY A 66 15.63 4.80 2.65
CA GLY A 66 14.38 4.24 3.17
C GLY A 66 13.10 4.86 2.61
N SER A 67 13.18 5.73 1.61
CA SER A 67 12.03 6.28 0.88
C SER A 67 11.98 5.73 -0.54
N CYS A 68 10.77 5.56 -1.08
CA CYS A 68 10.58 5.20 -2.48
C CYS A 68 11.15 6.30 -3.39
N VAL A 69 11.86 5.92 -4.46
CA VAL A 69 12.44 6.88 -5.42
C VAL A 69 11.42 7.72 -6.19
N MET A 70 10.14 7.34 -6.12
CA MET A 70 9.03 8.09 -6.72
C MET A 70 8.46 9.16 -5.79
N LEU A 71 8.97 9.28 -4.56
CA LEU A 71 8.64 10.36 -3.66
C LEU A 71 9.42 11.62 -4.02
N ASN A 72 8.74 12.70 -4.36
CA ASN A 72 9.35 13.98 -4.67
C ASN A 72 9.59 14.86 -3.43
N GLU A 73 10.27 15.98 -3.63
CA GLU A 73 10.60 16.95 -2.58
C GLU A 73 9.36 17.62 -1.95
N GLN A 74 8.23 17.63 -2.67
CA GLN A 74 6.94 18.10 -2.15
C GLN A 74 6.22 17.05 -1.31
N GLY A 75 6.80 15.86 -1.13
CA GLY A 75 6.21 14.77 -0.36
C GLY A 75 5.16 13.96 -1.12
N LEU A 76 5.05 14.13 -2.43
CA LEU A 76 4.06 13.50 -3.29
C LEU A 76 4.67 12.40 -4.17
N CYS A 77 3.83 11.46 -4.60
CA CYS A 77 4.24 10.40 -5.51
C CYS A 77 4.19 10.89 -6.96
N ASP A 78 5.32 10.85 -7.65
CA ASP A 78 5.41 11.32 -9.03
C ASP A 78 4.64 10.44 -10.03
N ILE A 79 4.40 9.16 -9.72
CA ILE A 79 3.51 8.33 -10.54
C ILE A 79 2.10 8.89 -10.51
N TYR A 80 1.64 9.33 -9.33
CA TYR A 80 0.30 9.86 -9.17
C TYR A 80 0.17 11.24 -9.82
N THR A 81 1.15 12.13 -9.63
CA THR A 81 1.09 13.50 -10.17
C THR A 81 1.31 13.57 -11.68
N GLU A 82 2.23 12.77 -12.24
CA GLU A 82 2.57 12.82 -13.67
C GLU A 82 1.70 11.89 -14.52
N ALA A 83 1.38 10.71 -14.00
CA ALA A 83 0.77 9.63 -14.79
C ALA A 83 -0.63 9.24 -14.30
N GLY A 84 -1.07 9.80 -13.16
CA GLY A 84 -2.40 9.63 -12.62
C GLY A 84 -2.62 8.34 -11.81
N PRO A 85 -3.75 8.24 -11.09
CA PRO A 85 -4.05 7.11 -10.20
C PRO A 85 -4.15 5.76 -10.91
N SER A 86 -4.47 5.74 -12.21
CA SER A 86 -4.55 4.50 -13.00
C SER A 86 -3.18 3.84 -13.22
N MET A 87 -2.10 4.58 -13.02
CA MET A 87 -0.72 4.12 -13.17
C MET A 87 -0.12 3.56 -11.88
N LEU A 88 -0.81 3.67 -10.74
CA LEU A 88 -0.36 3.04 -9.50
C LEU A 88 -0.42 1.51 -9.60
N CYS A 89 0.59 0.85 -9.04
CA CYS A 89 0.54 -0.60 -8.79
C CYS A 89 -0.53 -0.96 -7.75
N GLY A 90 -0.89 -2.23 -7.67
CA GLY A 90 -1.87 -2.76 -6.72
C GLY A 90 -1.54 -2.36 -5.28
N THR A 91 -0.28 -2.51 -4.87
CA THR A 91 0.19 -2.11 -3.53
C THR A 91 -0.13 -0.64 -3.21
N CYS A 92 0.24 0.30 -4.10
CA CYS A 92 0.00 1.73 -3.88
C CYS A 92 -1.48 2.10 -3.99
N ARG A 93 -2.25 1.40 -4.83
CA ARG A 93 -3.67 1.66 -5.06
C ARG A 93 -4.54 1.18 -3.90
N ASP A 94 -4.19 0.02 -3.36
CA ASP A 94 -4.94 -0.60 -2.28
C ASP A 94 -4.59 0.03 -0.94
N TYR A 95 -3.33 0.43 -0.73
CA TYR A 95 -2.90 1.11 0.49
C TYR A 95 -3.81 2.31 0.83
N PRO A 96 -4.28 2.45 2.09
CA PRO A 96 -3.98 1.66 3.29
C PRO A 96 -4.99 0.53 3.56
N ARG A 97 -5.78 0.10 2.57
CA ARG A 97 -6.74 -1.00 2.70
C ARG A 97 -6.02 -2.34 2.66
N HIS A 98 -6.39 -3.21 3.58
CA HIS A 98 -5.95 -4.60 3.63
C HIS A 98 -7.14 -5.53 3.46
N ARG A 99 -6.88 -6.68 2.81
CA ARG A 99 -7.84 -7.75 2.58
C ARG A 99 -7.20 -9.07 2.95
N GLU A 100 -7.69 -9.68 4.03
CA GLU A 100 -7.28 -11.01 4.47
C GLU A 100 -8.37 -12.02 4.15
N GLU A 101 -8.00 -13.19 3.64
CA GLU A 101 -8.96 -14.26 3.32
C GLU A 101 -8.58 -15.55 4.03
N TYR A 102 -9.50 -16.08 4.83
CA TYR A 102 -9.32 -17.29 5.62
C TYR A 102 -10.65 -18.05 5.73
N GLU A 103 -10.64 -19.35 5.45
CA GLU A 103 -11.78 -20.27 5.67
C GLU A 103 -13.16 -19.72 5.24
N GLY A 104 -13.25 -19.16 4.04
CA GLY A 104 -14.53 -18.63 3.53
C GLY A 104 -14.97 -17.30 4.16
N VAL A 105 -14.08 -16.64 4.90
CA VAL A 105 -14.20 -15.28 5.46
C VAL A 105 -13.20 -14.37 4.77
N VAL A 106 -13.64 -13.15 4.47
CA VAL A 106 -12.79 -12.04 4.02
C VAL A 106 -12.88 -10.94 5.06
N GLU A 107 -11.74 -10.59 5.65
CA GLU A 107 -11.61 -9.47 6.57
C GLU A 107 -11.00 -8.27 5.84
N LEU A 108 -11.65 -7.12 5.97
CA LEU A 108 -11.19 -5.85 5.42
C LEU A 108 -10.81 -4.90 6.55
N SER A 109 -9.64 -4.28 6.44
CA SER A 109 -9.13 -3.36 7.46
C SER A 109 -8.36 -2.19 6.84
N LEU A 110 -8.05 -1.18 7.65
CA LEU A 110 -7.23 -0.04 7.28
C LEU A 110 -5.93 -0.04 8.10
N SER A 111 -4.82 0.31 7.47
CA SER A 111 -3.51 0.42 8.12
C SER A 111 -3.38 1.73 8.90
N LEU A 112 -2.97 1.63 10.17
CA LEU A 112 -2.62 2.79 11.02
C LEU A 112 -1.39 3.56 10.52
N SER A 113 -0.63 3.02 9.56
CA SER A 113 0.51 3.72 8.96
C SER A 113 0.10 4.92 8.11
N CYS A 114 -1.16 4.99 7.66
CA CYS A 114 -1.65 6.15 6.92
C CYS A 114 -2.26 7.16 7.89
N ALA A 115 -1.81 8.42 7.84
CA ALA A 115 -2.29 9.47 8.74
C ALA A 115 -3.82 9.64 8.72
N GLU A 116 -4.46 9.61 7.55
CA GLU A 116 -5.92 9.74 7.44
C GLU A 116 -6.64 8.49 7.93
N ALA A 117 -6.12 7.30 7.64
CA ALA A 117 -6.69 6.07 8.18
C ALA A 117 -6.55 6.03 9.71
N ALA A 118 -5.42 6.46 10.26
CA ALA A 118 -5.20 6.57 11.70
C ALA A 118 -6.18 7.54 12.34
N ARG A 119 -6.41 8.72 11.74
CA ARG A 119 -7.43 9.67 12.19
C ARG A 119 -8.81 9.02 12.25
N ILE A 120 -9.25 8.39 11.15
CA ILE A 120 -10.55 7.70 11.08
C ILE A 120 -10.67 6.61 12.15
N ILE A 121 -9.63 5.78 12.33
CA ILE A 121 -9.64 4.69 13.31
C ILE A 121 -9.71 5.22 14.74
N LEU A 122 -8.91 6.25 15.06
CA LEU A 122 -8.78 6.79 16.42
C LEU A 122 -9.96 7.68 16.84
N GLU A 123 -10.65 8.29 15.87
CA GLU A 123 -11.83 9.13 16.13
C GLU A 123 -13.14 8.34 16.10
N HIS A 124 -13.14 7.09 15.62
CA HIS A 124 -14.36 6.27 15.55
C HIS A 124 -14.84 5.86 16.94
N THR A 125 -16.09 6.21 17.25
CA THR A 125 -16.74 5.85 18.52
C THR A 125 -17.77 4.74 18.38
N GLY A 126 -18.02 4.25 17.16
CA GLY A 126 -18.98 3.19 16.88
C GLY A 126 -18.41 1.77 17.09
N PRO A 127 -19.21 0.72 16.84
CA PRO A 127 -18.72 -0.65 16.82
C PRO A 127 -17.58 -0.84 15.81
N LEU A 128 -16.53 -1.56 16.21
CA LEU A 128 -15.37 -1.87 15.36
C LEU A 128 -15.65 -2.98 14.34
N PHE A 129 -16.69 -3.78 14.54
CA PHE A 129 -16.98 -4.92 13.68
C PHE A 129 -18.47 -4.96 13.35
N GLN A 130 -18.78 -4.70 12.08
CA GLN A 130 -20.09 -5.00 11.54
C GLN A 130 -20.02 -6.36 10.82
N ARG A 131 -20.79 -7.35 11.29
CA ARG A 131 -20.93 -8.63 10.59
C ARG A 131 -21.79 -8.38 9.33
N SER A 132 -21.14 -8.10 8.20
CA SER A 132 -21.88 -7.89 6.97
C SER A 132 -22.47 -9.22 6.46
N ARG A 133 -23.79 -9.21 6.27
CA ARG A 133 -24.53 -10.25 5.56
C ARG A 133 -24.23 -10.07 4.07
N ALA A 134 -23.34 -10.91 3.52
CA ALA A 134 -22.99 -11.03 2.10
C ALA A 134 -22.85 -9.69 1.34
N LEU A 135 -21.67 -9.06 1.39
CA LEU A 135 -21.35 -7.97 0.47
C LEU A 135 -21.23 -8.51 -0.97
N ARG A 136 -21.84 -7.82 -1.93
CA ARG A 136 -21.59 -8.06 -3.36
C ARG A 136 -20.14 -7.67 -3.67
N PRO A 137 -19.42 -8.40 -4.53
CA PRO A 137 -18.05 -8.03 -4.90
C PRO A 137 -18.07 -6.64 -5.54
N GLN A 138 -17.29 -5.70 -5.00
CA GLN A 138 -17.00 -4.47 -5.73
C GLN A 138 -15.98 -4.82 -6.82
N SER A 139 -16.39 -4.64 -8.07
CA SER A 139 -15.56 -4.84 -9.26
C SER A 139 -14.36 -3.88 -9.22
N GLY A 140 -13.17 -4.41 -8.92
CA GLY A 140 -11.94 -3.61 -8.90
C GLY A 140 -10.72 -4.20 -8.21
N VAL A 141 -10.87 -5.26 -7.39
CA VAL A 141 -9.72 -5.87 -6.69
C VAL A 141 -9.14 -7.00 -7.55
N SER A 142 -8.15 -6.69 -8.39
CA SER A 142 -7.43 -7.72 -9.14
C SER A 142 -6.42 -8.41 -8.23
N GLY A 143 -6.57 -9.73 -8.09
CA GLY A 143 -5.49 -10.64 -7.72
C GLY A 143 -4.97 -10.58 -6.28
N ALA A 144 -5.75 -11.06 -5.32
CA ALA A 144 -5.19 -11.51 -4.05
C ALA A 144 -4.33 -12.77 -4.31
N ARG A 145 -3.01 -12.61 -4.40
CA ARG A 145 -2.10 -13.75 -4.19
C ARG A 145 -2.12 -14.08 -2.70
N ALA A 146 -2.42 -15.33 -2.38
CA ALA A 146 -2.30 -15.86 -1.03
C ALA A 146 -0.89 -15.54 -0.49
N TYR A 147 -0.82 -14.80 0.61
CA TYR A 147 0.43 -14.56 1.32
C TYR A 147 0.81 -15.88 2.01
N THR A 148 1.59 -16.74 1.34
CA THR A 148 2.22 -17.88 2.01
C THR A 148 3.38 -17.33 2.82
N GLY A 149 3.12 -17.08 4.10
CA GLY A 149 4.11 -16.56 5.04
C GLY A 149 5.41 -17.34 5.00
N GLN A 150 6.41 -16.79 4.31
CA GLN A 150 7.80 -17.13 4.50
C GLN A 150 8.41 -16.04 5.38
N GLY A 151 9.00 -16.49 6.49
CA GLY A 151 9.27 -15.71 7.68
C GLY A 151 10.06 -14.43 7.47
N ILE A 152 9.58 -13.37 8.12
CA ILE A 152 10.42 -12.25 8.53
C ILE A 152 11.45 -12.84 9.52
N SER A 153 12.66 -13.10 9.01
CA SER A 153 13.79 -13.39 9.89
C SER A 153 14.16 -12.09 10.59
N TYR A 154 13.79 -11.98 11.86
CA TYR A 154 14.37 -10.96 12.73
C TYR A 154 15.85 -11.31 12.89
N GLY A 155 16.71 -10.62 12.14
CA GLY A 155 18.15 -10.65 12.34
C GLY A 155 18.44 -10.21 13.78
N ARG A 156 18.98 -11.14 14.58
CA ARG A 156 19.48 -10.86 15.93
C ARG A 156 20.50 -9.72 15.82
N SER A 157 20.21 -8.58 16.43
CA SER A 157 21.20 -7.56 16.71
C SER A 157 22.26 -8.14 17.65
N ALA A 158 23.44 -8.42 17.09
CA ALA A 158 24.66 -8.54 17.86
C ALA A 158 24.94 -7.17 18.48
N GLY A 159 25.11 -7.15 19.81
CA GLY A 159 25.18 -5.92 20.58
C GLY A 159 26.38 -5.04 20.25
N LEU A 160 26.21 -3.75 20.49
CA LEU A 160 27.30 -2.88 20.89
C LEU A 160 26.84 -1.96 22.03
N SER A 161 27.61 -2.07 23.09
CA SER A 161 27.65 -1.31 24.32
C SER A 161 27.66 0.21 24.14
N GLY A 162 26.96 0.88 25.04
CA GLY A 162 27.51 2.01 25.78
C GLY A 162 27.29 3.39 25.18
N TRP A 163 26.27 4.09 25.69
CA TRP A 163 26.28 5.55 25.77
C TRP A 163 25.77 5.96 27.16
N ARG A 164 26.73 6.42 27.98
CA ARG A 164 26.53 7.43 29.01
C ARG A 164 26.35 8.78 28.35
#